data_AF-A0A519SHX9-F1
#
_entry.id   AF-A0A519SHX9-F1
#
_cell.length_a   1.000
_cell.length_b   1.000
_cell.length_c   1.000
_cell.angle_alpha   90.00
_cell.angle_beta   90.00
_cell.angle_gamma   90.00
#
_symmetry.space_group_name_H-M   'P 1'
#
loop_
_entity.id
_entity.type
_entity.pdbx_description
1 polymer ?
#
loop_
_entity_poly.entity_id
_entity_poly.type
_entity_poly.pdbx_seq_one_letter_code
_entity_poly.pdbx_strand_id
1 'polypeptide(L)' 'MPPTPPNLQRFLDAQARDYQTALGEIQAGRKRSHWMWYIFPQVQGLGYSSMAQHYAIADASEA' A
#
# COMPACT_ATOMS: atom_id res chain seq x y z
N MET A 1 3.53 -15.73 22.77
CA MET A 1 2.51 -15.56 21.72
C MET A 1 3.21 -15.64 20.38
N PRO A 2 2.72 -16.41 19.40
CA PRO A 2 3.26 -16.34 18.05
C PRO A 2 3.00 -14.94 17.47
N PRO A 3 3.88 -14.41 16.60
CA PRO A 3 3.61 -13.16 15.91
C PRO A 3 2.31 -13.29 15.12
N THR A 4 1.39 -12.34 15.30
CA THR A 4 0.18 -12.26 14.50
C THR A 4 0.59 -12.13 13.03
N PRO A 5 0.06 -12.95 12.11
CA PRO A 5 0.41 -12.83 10.70
C PRO A 5 0.15 -11.39 10.24
N PRO A 6 1.05 -10.81 9.42
CA PRO A 6 0.90 -9.44 8.96
C PRO A 6 -0.49 -9.29 8.32
N ASN A 7 -1.23 -8.28 8.74
CA ASN A 7 -2.59 -8.05 8.28
C ASN A 7 -2.55 -7.49 6.85
N LEU A 8 -2.23 -8.35 5.88
CA LEU A 8 -2.10 -7.99 4.46
C LEU A 8 -3.45 -7.71 3.79
N GLN A 9 -4.55 -8.10 4.44
CA GLN A 9 -5.91 -7.92 3.94
C GLN A 9 -6.22 -6.45 3.67
N ARG A 10 -5.69 -5.53 4.48
CA ARG A 10 -5.85 -4.07 4.28
C ARG A 10 -5.35 -3.61 2.91
N PHE A 11 -4.26 -4.20 2.42
CA PHE A 11 -3.72 -3.88 1.09
C PHE A 11 -4.60 -4.49 0.00
N LEU A 12 -4.97 -5.77 0.14
CA LEU A 12 -5.80 -6.47 -0.85
C LEU A 12 -7.16 -5.79 -1.05
N ASP A 13 -7.81 -5.35 0.02
CA ASP A 13 -9.11 -4.68 -0.04
C ASP A 13 -9.02 -3.33 -0.76
N ALA A 14 -7.95 -2.56 -0.50
CA ALA A 14 -7.71 -1.29 -1.18
C ALA A 14 -7.37 -1.49 -2.66
N GLN A 15 -6.50 -2.46 -2.95
CA GLN A 15 -6.11 -2.82 -4.32
C GLN A 15 -7.31 -3.33 -5.12
N ALA A 16 -8.21 -4.12 -4.54
CA ALA A 16 -9.38 -4.65 -5.24
C ALA A 16 -10.25 -3.56 -5.89
N ARG A 17 -10.25 -2.34 -5.33
CA ARG A 17 -11.01 -1.20 -5.86
C ARG A 17 -10.22 -0.41 -6.90
N ASP A 18 -8.93 -0.20 -6.66
CA ASP A 18 -8.14 0.81 -7.37
C ASP A 18 -7.05 0.20 -8.29
N TYR A 19 -6.88 -1.13 -8.31
CA TYR A 19 -5.84 -1.81 -9.08
C TYR A 19 -5.96 -1.55 -10.58
N GLN A 20 -7.18 -1.64 -11.14
CA GLN A 20 -7.41 -1.39 -12.57
C GLN A 20 -7.07 0.06 -12.95
N THR A 21 -7.44 1.01 -12.09
CA THR A 21 -7.12 2.43 -12.26
C THR A 21 -5.62 2.67 -12.18
N ALA A 22 -4.95 2.09 -11.17
CA ALA A 22 -3.51 2.21 -10.99
C ALA A 22 -2.75 1.64 -12.20
N LEU A 23 -3.14 0.45 -12.67
CA LEU A 23 -2.54 -0.18 -13.84
C LEU A 23 -2.68 0.69 -15.09
N GLY A 24 -3.88 1.21 -15.36
CA GLY A 24 -4.12 2.10 -16.50
C GLY A 24 -3.31 3.39 -16.43
N GLU A 25 -3.17 3.99 -15.25
CA GLU A 25 -2.36 5.20 -15.05
C GLU A 25 -0.86 4.96 -15.20
N ILE A 26 -0.36 3.82 -14.73
CA ILE A 26 1.04 3.41 -14.90
C ILE A 26 1.34 3.15 -16.38
N GLN A 27 0.46 2.43 -17.08
CA GLN A 27 0.59 2.19 -18.52
C GLN A 27 0.52 3.50 -19.32
N ALA A 28 -0.30 4.45 -18.89
CA ALA A 28 -0.36 5.80 -19.47
C ALA A 28 0.84 6.69 -19.07
N GLY A 29 1.76 6.20 -18.23
CA GLY A 29 2.96 6.91 -17.80
C GLY A 29 2.71 8.08 -16.86
N ARG A 30 1.50 8.24 -16.31
CA ARG A 30 1.16 9.36 -15.43
C ARG A 30 0.12 8.97 -14.40
N LYS A 31 0.55 8.95 -13.14
CA LYS A 31 -0.33 8.84 -11.97
C LYS A 31 -1.24 10.06 -11.84
N ARG A 32 -2.52 9.81 -11.59
CA ARG A 32 -3.58 10.81 -11.41
C ARG A 32 -4.37 10.57 -10.12
N SER A 33 -4.54 9.31 -9.72
CA SER A 33 -5.38 8.92 -8.58
C SER A 33 -4.57 8.63 -7.31
N HIS A 34 -5.26 8.43 -6.19
CA HIS A 34 -4.70 8.32 -4.85
C HIS A 34 -4.52 6.86 -4.41
N TRP A 35 -3.59 6.14 -5.05
CA TRP A 35 -3.34 4.70 -4.79
C TRP A 35 -1.91 4.33 -4.38
N MET A 36 -1.00 5.30 -4.25
CA MET A 36 0.42 5.01 -4.01
C MET A 36 0.64 4.18 -2.75
N TRP A 37 -0.04 4.52 -1.65
CA TRP A 37 0.25 3.95 -0.33
C TRP A 37 0.01 2.45 -0.23
N TYR A 38 -0.93 1.90 -0.99
CA TYR A 38 -1.30 0.47 -0.93
C TYR A 38 -0.92 -0.32 -2.19
N ILE A 39 -0.54 0.34 -3.29
CA ILE A 39 0.05 -0.33 -4.47
C ILE A 39 1.57 -0.37 -4.37
N PHE A 40 2.20 0.70 -3.86
CA PHE A 40 3.63 0.79 -3.57
C PHE A 40 3.84 1.28 -2.13
N PRO A 41 3.55 0.41 -1.13
CA PRO A 41 3.74 0.75 0.26
C PRO A 41 5.20 1.01 0.59
N GLN A 42 5.43 1.93 1.53
CA GLN A 42 6.76 2.26 2.04
C GLN A 42 6.94 1.72 3.45
N VAL A 43 8.18 1.56 3.86
CA VAL A 43 8.52 1.16 5.24
C VAL A 43 8.03 2.23 6.23
N GLN A 44 7.57 1.78 7.38
CA GLN A 44 7.14 2.64 8.48
C GLN A 44 8.21 3.68 8.84
N GLY A 45 7.78 4.92 9.05
CA GLY A 45 8.67 6.03 9.41
C GLY A 45 9.12 6.92 8.24
N LEU A 46 8.90 6.51 6.99
CA LEU A 46 9.21 7.35 5.81
C LEU A 46 8.10 8.36 5.48
N GLY A 47 6.84 8.04 5.82
CA GLY A 47 5.69 8.88 5.55
C GLY A 47 4.99 9.35 6.82
N TYR A 48 4.71 10.66 6.89
CA TYR A 48 4.03 11.29 8.03
C TYR A 48 2.50 11.41 7.87
N SER A 49 1.95 11.08 6.69
CA SER A 49 0.50 11.14 6.50
C SER A 49 -0.20 9.93 7.13
N SER A 50 -1.44 10.12 7.59
CA SER A 50 -2.24 9.06 8.20
C SER A 50 -2.41 7.83 7.29
N MET A 51 -2.56 8.04 5.98
CA MET A 51 -2.60 6.97 4.99
C MET A 51 -1.23 6.29 4.78
N ALA A 52 -0.13 7.04 4.83
CA ALA A 52 1.20 6.45 4.75
C ALA A 52 1.51 5.59 5.98
N GLN A 53 1.02 5.97 7.16
CA GLN A 53 1.16 5.17 8.38
C GLN A 53 0.26 3.94 8.36
N HIS A 54 -0.98 4.06 7.87
CA HIS A 54 -1.94 2.95 7.81
C HIS A 54 -1.50 1.82 6.87
N TYR A 55 -0.90 2.19 5.73
CA TYR A 55 -0.37 1.25 4.74
C TYR A 55 1.15 1.10 4.80
N ALA A 56 1.77 1.49 5.90
CA ALA A 56 3.20 1.25 6.09
C ALA A 56 3.48 -0.25 6.24
N ILE A 57 4.61 -0.69 5.69
CA ILE A 57 5.23 -1.98 6.01
C ILE A 57 5.96 -1.82 7.35
N ALA A 58 5.65 -2.64 8.34
CA ALA A 58 6.22 -2.55 9.67
C ALA A 58 7.71 -2.96 9.71
N ASP A 59 8.06 -4.06 9.02
CA ASP A 59 9.42 -4.59 9.01
C ASP A 59 9.70 -5.46 7.77
N ALA A 60 10.96 -5.89 7.62
CA ALA A 60 11.40 -6.71 6.48
C ALA A 60 10.75 -8.12 6.44
N SER A 61 10.10 -8.57 7.51
CA SER A 61 9.31 -9.81 7.52
C SER A 61 7.89 -9.60 6.98
N GLU A 62 7.41 -8.35 6.94
CA GLU A 62 6.15 -7.96 6.30
C GLU A 62 6.34 -7.55 4.82
N ALA A 63 7.58 -7.26 4.39
CA ALA A 63 7.95 -6.90 3.02
C ALA A 63 8.06 -8.12 2.08
#